data_AF-A0A7S3TNM0-F1
#
_entry.id   AF-A0A7S3TNM0-F1
#
_cell.length_a   1.000
_cell.length_b   1.000
_cell.length_c   1.000
_cell.angle_alpha   90.00
_cell.angle_beta   90.00
_cell.angle_gamma   90.00
#
_symmetry.space_group_name_H-M   'P 1'
#
loop_
_entity.id
_entity.type
_entity.pdbx_description
1 polymer ?
#
loop_
_entity_poly.entity_id
_entity_poly.type
_entity_poly.pdbx_seq_one_letter_code
_entity_poly.pdbx_strand_id
1 'polypeptide(L)'
;LLWGAALLAGRPLLGGGGLGIRLALAREEDAKDAEGNSMDFTNKHEKGKECVQLAEAVERDIGLFDDHSIDRALLPKMAARMSQIAQDLYGNRHAPNFEATFLKTLEETREVEGALGAQDVCMMMLQHHDEL
;
A
#
# COMPACT_ATOMS: atom_id res chain seq x y z
N LEU A 1 -45.39 28.82 7.10
CA LEU A 1 -46.23 29.28 5.97
C LEU A 1 -46.00 30.78 5.82
N LEU A 2 -45.92 31.26 4.57
CA LEU A 2 -45.45 32.57 4.08
C LEU A 2 -43.94 32.54 3.76
N TRP A 3 -43.55 32.14 2.55
CA TRP A 3 -43.52 32.95 1.30
C TRP A 3 -42.48 34.07 1.41
N GLY A 4 -41.57 34.32 0.48
CA GLY A 4 -41.39 33.79 -0.86
C GLY A 4 -40.31 34.64 -1.57
N ALA A 5 -39.55 33.95 -2.43
CA ALA A 5 -38.99 34.36 -3.71
C ALA A 5 -38.63 35.84 -4.05
N ALA A 6 -37.37 35.99 -4.47
CA ALA A 6 -36.90 36.55 -5.75
C ALA A 6 -37.05 38.05 -6.10
N LEU A 7 -35.89 38.70 -6.32
CA LEU A 7 -35.62 39.72 -7.34
C LEU A 7 -34.12 39.64 -7.67
N LEU A 8 -33.72 38.98 -8.76
CA LEU A 8 -33.57 39.51 -10.13
C LEU A 8 -32.74 40.79 -10.27
N ALA A 9 -31.56 40.56 -10.86
CA ALA A 9 -30.95 41.30 -11.95
C ALA A 9 -30.45 42.74 -11.70
N GLY A 10 -29.14 42.90 -11.87
CA GLY A 10 -28.51 44.18 -12.12
C GLY A 10 -27.00 44.05 -12.32
N ARG A 11 -26.55 43.62 -13.52
CA ARG A 11 -25.19 43.92 -13.99
C ARG A 11 -25.19 45.34 -14.54
N PRO A 12 -24.19 46.16 -14.17
CA PRO A 12 -23.64 47.12 -15.10
C PRO A 12 -22.23 46.69 -15.54
N LEU A 13 -22.05 46.67 -16.85
CA LEU A 13 -20.78 46.66 -17.56
C LEU A 13 -20.06 47.99 -17.37
N LEU A 14 -18.83 47.96 -16.83
CA LEU A 14 -17.74 48.87 -17.22
C LEU A 14 -16.49 47.97 -17.30
N GLY A 15 -15.71 47.91 -18.38
CA GLY A 15 -15.47 48.92 -19.38
C GLY A 15 -14.05 49.44 -19.18
N GLY A 16 -13.10 48.86 -19.93
CA GLY A 16 -11.92 49.58 -20.41
C GLY A 16 -10.61 49.44 -19.63
N GLY A 17 -9.55 49.09 -20.37
CA GLY A 17 -8.22 49.68 -20.19
C GLY A 17 -7.26 48.91 -19.31
N GLY A 18 -6.53 47.97 -19.92
CA GLY A 18 -5.36 47.38 -19.29
C GLY A 18 -4.25 48.41 -19.07
N LEU A 19 -3.54 48.29 -17.95
CA LEU A 19 -2.11 48.58 -17.84
C LEU A 19 -1.54 47.65 -16.76
N GLY A 20 -0.41 47.03 -17.09
CA GLY A 20 -0.01 45.75 -16.53
C GLY A 20 0.36 45.72 -15.05
N ILE A 21 -0.04 44.63 -14.42
CA ILE A 21 0.73 44.01 -13.35
C ILE A 21 0.95 42.57 -13.81
N ARG A 22 2.20 42.21 -14.09
CA ARG A 22 2.62 40.83 -14.33
C ARG A 22 2.38 40.04 -13.03
N LEU A 23 1.18 39.48 -12.89
CA LEU A 23 0.85 38.57 -11.81
C LEU A 23 1.31 37.19 -12.23
N ALA A 24 2.35 36.72 -11.54
CA ALA A 24 2.99 35.45 -11.74
C ALA A 24 2.01 34.28 -11.60
N LEU A 25 2.28 33.26 -12.41
CA LEU A 25 1.77 31.89 -12.32
C LEU A 25 1.86 31.33 -10.89
N ALA A 26 0.72 30.91 -10.37
CA ALA A 26 0.58 29.81 -9.41
C ALA A 26 -0.81 29.22 -9.72
N ARG A 27 -0.97 28.15 -10.50
CA ARG A 27 -0.62 26.75 -10.20
C ARG A 27 -1.00 26.39 -8.76
N GLU A 28 -2.30 26.20 -8.55
CA GLU A 28 -2.81 25.41 -7.44
C GLU A 28 -2.61 23.94 -7.82
N GLU A 29 -1.36 23.48 -7.63
CA GLU A 29 -1.03 22.06 -7.54
C GLU A 29 -1.35 21.57 -6.13
N ASP A 30 -1.51 20.25 -6.05
CA ASP A 30 -1.37 19.45 -4.84
C ASP A 30 -2.59 19.40 -3.91
N ALA A 31 -3.65 18.81 -4.47
CA ALA A 31 -4.65 18.09 -3.68
C ALA A 31 -4.01 16.84 -3.04
N LYS A 32 -3.37 17.09 -1.89
CA LYS A 32 -3.26 16.23 -0.70
C LYS A 32 -3.05 14.74 -0.96
N ASP A 33 -1.79 14.36 -0.86
CA ASP A 33 -1.32 13.06 -0.45
C ASP A 33 -2.08 12.61 0.82
N ALA A 34 -3.04 11.70 0.62
CA ALA A 34 -3.45 10.77 1.66
C ALA A 34 -2.46 9.59 1.62
N GLU A 35 -1.18 9.88 1.85
CA GLU A 35 -0.19 8.84 2.11
C GLU A 35 -0.56 8.20 3.44
N GLY A 36 -1.08 6.98 3.35
CA GLY A 36 -1.12 6.07 4.48
C GLY A 36 0.27 6.05 5.11
N ASN A 37 0.32 6.11 6.44
CA ASN A 37 1.50 5.97 7.26
C ASN A 37 2.07 4.53 7.15
N SER A 38 2.35 4.07 5.94
CA SER A 38 3.19 2.91 5.69
C SER A 38 4.60 3.39 5.95
N MET A 39 5.08 3.11 7.15
CA MET A 39 6.47 3.35 7.49
C MET A 39 7.31 2.62 6.44
N ASP A 40 8.06 3.34 5.60
CA ASP A 40 9.00 2.74 4.65
C ASP A 40 10.11 2.01 5.41
N PHE A 41 9.79 0.81 5.88
CA PHE A 41 10.66 -0.05 6.67
C PHE A 41 11.76 -0.65 5.79
N THR A 42 11.55 -0.70 4.48
CA THR A 42 12.53 -1.15 3.49
C THR A 42 13.87 -0.44 3.67
N ASN A 43 13.83 0.87 3.94
CA ASN A 43 15.02 1.70 4.15
C ASN A 43 15.39 1.90 5.63
N LYS A 44 14.49 1.55 6.58
CA LYS A 44 14.70 1.77 8.02
C LYS A 44 15.13 0.50 8.77
N HIS A 45 14.82 -0.68 8.25
CA HIS A 45 15.17 -1.95 8.85
C HIS A 45 16.30 -2.62 8.06
N GLU A 46 17.30 -3.15 8.77
CA GLU A 46 18.52 -3.74 8.17
C GLU A 46 18.20 -4.80 7.11
N LYS A 47 17.16 -5.61 7.36
CA LYS A 47 16.72 -6.70 6.48
C LYS A 47 15.50 -6.36 5.62
N GLY A 48 14.99 -5.13 5.69
CA GLY A 48 13.75 -4.74 5.02
C GLY A 48 13.85 -4.89 3.50
N LYS A 49 14.88 -4.27 2.90
CA LYS A 49 15.13 -4.34 1.46
C LYS A 49 15.37 -5.76 0.95
N GLU A 50 16.16 -6.55 1.67
CA GLU A 50 16.46 -7.93 1.29
C GLU A 50 15.21 -8.80 1.37
N CYS A 51 14.39 -8.65 2.41
CA CYS A 51 13.12 -9.36 2.52
C CYS A 51 12.22 -9.09 1.32
N VAL A 52 12.03 -7.81 0.94
CA VAL A 52 11.14 -7.44 -0.18
C VAL A 52 11.62 -8.07 -1.48
N GLN A 53 12.92 -8.02 -1.76
CA GLN A 53 13.49 -8.63 -2.98
C GLN A 53 13.29 -10.15 -3.03
N LEU A 54 13.41 -10.82 -1.88
CA LEU A 54 13.18 -12.27 -1.78
C LEU A 54 11.69 -12.59 -1.89
N ALA A 55 10.80 -11.81 -1.29
CA ALA A 55 9.36 -11.95 -1.41
C ALA A 55 8.89 -11.76 -2.86
N GLU A 56 9.35 -10.72 -3.55
CA GLU A 56 9.09 -10.51 -4.97
C GLU A 56 9.61 -11.68 -5.84
N ALA A 57 10.69 -12.34 -5.42
CA ALA A 57 11.16 -13.54 -6.12
C ALA A 57 10.19 -14.71 -5.96
N VAL A 58 9.60 -14.89 -4.77
CA VAL A 58 8.53 -15.88 -4.58
C VAL A 58 7.33 -15.58 -5.48
N GLU A 59 6.95 -14.30 -5.59
CA GLU A 59 5.84 -13.88 -6.45
C GLU A 59 6.09 -14.20 -7.93
N ARG A 60 7.31 -13.96 -8.42
CA ARG A 60 7.68 -14.32 -9.81
C ARG A 60 7.72 -15.83 -10.04
N ASP A 61 8.14 -16.60 -9.05
CA ASP A 61 8.38 -18.05 -9.21
C ASP A 61 7.10 -18.88 -9.04
N ILE A 62 6.17 -18.45 -8.18
CA ILE A 62 4.97 -19.22 -7.81
C ILE A 62 3.68 -18.53 -8.22
N GLY A 63 3.60 -17.21 -8.12
CA GLY A 63 2.40 -16.40 -8.33
C GLY A 63 2.29 -15.27 -7.29
N LEU A 64 1.54 -14.21 -7.60
CA LEU A 64 1.38 -13.07 -6.68
C LEU A 64 0.64 -13.50 -5.40
N PHE A 65 0.98 -12.89 -4.27
CA PHE A 65 0.37 -13.24 -2.98
C PHE A 65 -1.12 -12.89 -2.91
N ASP A 66 -1.54 -11.88 -3.67
CA ASP A 66 -2.92 -11.40 -3.76
C ASP A 66 -3.67 -11.88 -5.02
N ASP A 67 -3.06 -12.70 -5.87
CA ASP A 67 -3.73 -13.21 -7.07
C ASP A 67 -4.80 -14.25 -6.69
N HIS A 68 -6.06 -13.81 -6.67
CA HIS A 68 -7.21 -14.66 -6.35
C HIS A 68 -7.48 -15.77 -7.39
N SER A 69 -6.81 -15.74 -8.54
CA SER A 69 -6.94 -16.72 -9.61
C SER A 69 -5.95 -17.88 -9.53
N ILE A 70 -4.92 -17.80 -8.68
CA ILE A 70 -3.97 -18.92 -8.51
C ILE A 70 -4.62 -20.16 -7.90
N ASP A 71 -4.03 -21.30 -8.20
CA ASP A 71 -4.42 -22.58 -7.61
C ASP A 71 -4.18 -22.57 -6.09
N ARG A 72 -5.21 -22.95 -5.31
CA ARG A 72 -5.13 -23.09 -3.84
C ARG A 72 -3.99 -24.04 -3.43
N ALA A 73 -3.66 -25.02 -4.26
CA ALA A 73 -2.56 -25.95 -3.99
C ALA A 73 -1.17 -25.28 -3.99
N LEU A 74 -1.05 -24.04 -4.48
CA LEU A 74 0.20 -23.26 -4.46
C LEU A 74 0.39 -22.45 -3.19
N LEU A 75 -0.68 -22.12 -2.44
CA LEU A 75 -0.58 -21.32 -1.21
C LEU A 75 0.36 -21.95 -0.16
N PRO A 76 0.30 -23.26 0.12
CA PRO A 76 1.25 -23.88 1.05
C PRO A 76 2.70 -23.78 0.57
N LYS A 77 2.94 -23.77 -0.75
CA LYS A 77 4.30 -23.63 -1.31
C LYS A 77 4.83 -22.21 -1.12
N MET A 78 3.98 -21.19 -1.30
CA MET A 78 4.32 -19.80 -0.99
C MET A 78 4.64 -19.63 0.50
N ALA A 79 3.79 -20.19 1.36
CA ALA A 79 3.97 -20.13 2.81
C ALA A 79 5.28 -20.78 3.25
N ALA A 80 5.57 -21.99 2.80
CA ALA A 80 6.81 -22.69 3.09
C ALA A 80 8.04 -21.92 2.58
N ARG A 81 7.96 -21.32 1.38
CA ARG A 81 9.07 -20.54 0.81
C ARG A 81 9.35 -19.26 1.61
N MET A 82 8.31 -18.54 2.01
CA MET A 82 8.46 -17.36 2.86
C MET A 82 8.94 -17.71 4.27
N SER A 83 8.54 -18.87 4.80
CA SER A 83 9.07 -19.40 6.07
C SER A 83 10.57 -19.69 5.98
N GLN A 84 11.02 -20.32 4.88
CA GLN A 84 12.45 -20.53 4.65
C GLN A 84 13.22 -19.20 4.55
N ILE A 85 12.66 -18.20 3.86
CA ILE A 85 13.26 -16.86 3.80
C ILE A 85 13.37 -16.25 5.21
N ALA A 86 12.33 -16.36 6.04
CA ALA A 86 12.38 -15.89 7.42
C ALA A 86 13.46 -16.64 8.22
N GLN A 87 13.58 -17.95 8.04
CA GLN A 87 14.62 -18.76 8.67
C GLN A 87 16.04 -18.34 8.25
N ASP A 88 16.24 -18.04 6.97
CA ASP A 88 17.53 -17.61 6.41
C ASP A 88 17.89 -16.20 6.90
N LEU A 89 16.91 -15.29 6.95
CA LEU A 89 17.10 -13.91 7.38
C LEU A 89 17.31 -13.80 8.90
N TYR A 90 16.51 -14.48 9.71
CA TYR A 90 16.49 -14.28 11.17
C TYR A 90 17.19 -15.38 11.97
N GLY A 91 17.54 -16.51 11.33
CA GLY A 91 18.25 -17.61 11.99
C GLY A 91 17.50 -18.09 13.23
N ASN A 92 18.14 -18.02 14.39
CA ASN A 92 17.56 -18.46 15.67
C ASN A 92 16.38 -17.61 16.15
N ARG A 93 16.14 -16.44 15.54
CA ARG A 93 14.97 -15.60 15.86
C ARG A 93 13.74 -15.98 15.02
N HIS A 94 13.86 -16.95 14.11
CA HIS A 94 12.74 -17.47 13.36
C HIS A 94 11.64 -18.03 14.26
N ALA A 95 10.41 -17.56 14.07
CA ALA A 95 9.24 -18.07 14.76
C ALA A 95 8.67 -19.28 13.98
N PRO A 96 8.64 -20.50 14.56
CA PRO A 96 8.29 -21.72 13.83
C PRO A 96 6.83 -21.80 13.37
N ASN A 97 5.97 -20.91 13.89
CA ASN A 97 4.57 -20.81 13.50
C ASN A 97 4.33 -19.85 12.32
N PHE A 98 5.36 -19.16 11.80
CA PHE A 98 5.18 -18.17 10.74
C PHE A 98 4.58 -18.77 9.46
N GLU A 99 4.99 -19.97 9.06
CA GLU A 99 4.43 -20.64 7.88
C GLU A 99 2.90 -20.79 7.97
N ALA A 100 2.42 -21.31 9.10
CA ALA A 100 0.99 -21.51 9.33
C ALA A 100 0.23 -20.17 9.40
N THR A 101 0.82 -19.16 10.06
CA THR A 101 0.25 -17.81 10.10
C THR A 101 0.14 -17.22 8.71
N PHE A 102 1.20 -17.30 7.90
CA PHE A 102 1.21 -16.70 6.57
C PHE A 102 0.29 -17.44 5.60
N LEU A 103 0.18 -18.77 5.69
CA LEU A 103 -0.81 -19.53 4.94
C LEU A 103 -2.24 -19.04 5.23
N LYS A 104 -2.57 -18.84 6.51
CA LYS A 104 -3.87 -18.29 6.92
C LYS A 104 -4.10 -16.89 6.35
N THR A 105 -3.07 -16.03 6.35
CA THR A 105 -3.15 -14.70 5.72
C THR A 105 -3.45 -14.81 4.23
N LEU A 106 -2.79 -15.70 3.49
CA LEU A 106 -3.05 -15.90 2.05
C LEU A 106 -4.50 -16.37 1.79
N GLU A 107 -5.01 -17.27 2.63
CA GLU A 107 -6.40 -17.73 2.56
C GLU A 107 -7.39 -16.58 2.81
N GLU A 108 -7.17 -15.79 3.87
CA GLU A 108 -8.00 -14.65 4.22
C GLU A 108 -7.98 -13.56 3.14
N THR A 109 -6.79 -13.19 2.64
CA THR A 109 -6.62 -12.22 1.53
C THR A 109 -7.44 -12.62 0.32
N ARG A 110 -7.50 -13.93 0.02
CA ARG A 110 -8.30 -14.43 -1.09
C ARG A 110 -9.81 -14.38 -0.82
N GLU A 111 -10.24 -14.65 0.41
CA GLU A 111 -11.67 -14.63 0.75
C GLU A 111 -12.27 -13.23 0.71
N VAL A 112 -11.48 -12.22 1.07
CA VAL A 112 -11.94 -10.82 1.13
C VAL A 112 -11.58 -10.00 -0.11
N GLU A 113 -10.98 -10.64 -1.12
CA GLU A 113 -10.40 -9.98 -2.30
C GLU A 113 -9.47 -8.81 -1.92
N GLY A 114 -8.62 -9.04 -0.92
CA GLY A 114 -7.69 -8.06 -0.39
C GLY A 114 -6.42 -7.91 -1.22
N ALA A 115 -5.76 -6.76 -1.10
CA ALA A 115 -4.42 -6.55 -1.65
C ALA A 115 -3.36 -6.98 -0.64
N LEU A 116 -2.30 -7.63 -1.11
CA LEU A 116 -1.19 -8.10 -0.30
C LEU A 116 0.07 -8.13 -1.16
N GLY A 117 0.94 -7.13 -1.01
CA GLY A 117 2.21 -7.07 -1.73
C GLY A 117 3.39 -7.60 -0.93
N ALA A 118 4.53 -7.76 -1.60
CA ALA A 118 5.80 -8.15 -0.97
C ALA A 118 6.18 -7.30 0.25
N GLN A 119 5.89 -5.99 0.23
CA GLN A 119 6.14 -5.09 1.37
C GLN A 119 5.28 -5.45 2.59
N ASP A 120 3.99 -5.72 2.39
CA ASP A 120 3.06 -6.09 3.45
C ASP A 120 3.48 -7.42 4.09
N VAL A 121 3.85 -8.40 3.27
CA VAL A 121 4.35 -9.70 3.73
C VAL A 121 5.61 -9.55 4.57
N CYS A 122 6.54 -8.71 4.14
CA CYS A 122 7.78 -8.46 4.88
C CYS A 122 7.56 -7.67 6.17
N MET A 123 6.63 -6.71 6.19
CA MET A 123 6.21 -6.04 7.41
C MET A 123 5.60 -7.03 8.40
N MET A 124 4.67 -7.87 7.94
CA MET A 124 4.04 -8.92 8.75
C MET A 124 5.09 -9.89 9.29
N MET A 125 6.06 -10.29 8.47
CA MET A 125 7.16 -11.16 8.87
C MET A 125 8.00 -10.52 9.98
N LEU A 126 8.42 -9.28 9.83
CA LEU A 126 9.21 -8.57 10.84
C LEU A 126 8.45 -8.41 12.16
N GLN A 127 7.18 -8.00 12.10
CA GLN A 127 6.32 -7.88 13.29
C GLN A 127 6.12 -9.24 13.99
N HIS A 128 5.90 -10.31 13.23
CA HIS A 128 5.71 -11.66 13.79
C HIS A 128 6.98 -12.22 14.45
N HIS A 129 8.15 -11.69 14.09
CA HIS A 129 9.45 -12.10 14.61
C HIS A 129 10.04 -11.13 15.66
N ASP A 130 9.24 -10.16 16.13
CA ASP A 130 9.67 -9.11 17.07
C ASP A 130 10.89 -8.30 16.58
N GLU A 131 11.01 -8.10 15.26
CA GLU A 131 12.07 -7.29 14.62
C GLU A 131 11.63 -5.82 14.38
N LEU A 132 10.34 -5.52 14.58
CA LEU A 132 9.74 -4.18 14.54
C LEU A 132 8.77 -3.97 15.70
#